data_AF-G3LJM0-F1
#
_entry.id   AF-G3LJM0-F1
#
_cell.length_a   1.000
_cell.length_b   1.000
_cell.length_c   1.000
_cell.angle_alpha   90.00
_cell.angle_beta   90.00
_cell.angle_gamma   90.00
#
_symmetry.space_group_name_H-M   'P 1'
#
loop_
_entity.id
_entity.type
_entity.pdbx_description
1 polymer ?
#
loop_
_entity_poly.entity_id
_entity_poly.type
_entity_poly.pdbx_seq_one_letter_code
_entity_poly.pdbx_strand_id
1 'polypeptide(L)'
;SISVQTVIWVANKDKPINDSSGVISVSEDGNLVVTDGQRRVLWSTNVSTQARANSTVAELLDSGNLVLKEANTDAYLWESFKYPTDSWLPNMLVGTNARSGGGNVTITSWRNPSDPSPGSYTAALILAAYPELFIINNNNNNSTVWRSGPWNG
;
A
#
# COMPACT_ATOMS: atom_id res chain seq x y z
N SER A 1 -10.87 -8.60 28.16
CA SER A 1 -11.40 -8.31 26.81
C SER A 1 -10.49 -8.99 25.80
N ILE A 2 -11.02 -9.53 24.71
CA ILE A 2 -10.21 -9.98 23.58
C ILE A 2 -9.92 -8.73 22.75
N SER A 3 -8.64 -8.42 22.52
CA SER A 3 -8.27 -7.32 21.64
C SER A 3 -8.66 -7.68 20.22
N VAL A 4 -9.47 -6.85 19.58
CA VAL A 4 -9.74 -6.98 18.15
C VAL A 4 -8.45 -6.62 17.42
N GLN A 5 -7.97 -7.50 16.55
CA GLN A 5 -6.82 -7.20 15.70
C GLN A 5 -7.27 -6.25 14.58
N THR A 6 -6.62 -5.11 14.47
CA THR A 6 -6.84 -4.15 13.37
C THR A 6 -5.71 -4.30 12.37
N VAL A 7 -6.04 -4.72 11.14
CA VAL A 7 -5.10 -4.81 10.03
C VAL A 7 -5.17 -3.52 9.24
N ILE A 8 -4.03 -2.87 9.05
CA ILE A 8 -3.92 -1.53 8.41
C ILE A 8 -3.25 -1.56 7.04
N TRP A 9 -2.59 -2.67 6.70
CA TRP A 9 -1.90 -2.85 5.43
C TRP A 9 -1.73 -4.35 5.13
N VAL A 10 -1.85 -4.73 3.85
CA VAL A 10 -1.76 -6.12 3.37
C VAL A 10 -0.99 -6.15 2.05
N ALA A 11 0.16 -6.83 2.03
CA ALA A 11 1.03 -6.94 0.85
C ALA A 11 0.34 -7.71 -0.30
N ASN A 12 0.00 -8.97 -0.05
CA ASN A 12 -0.47 -9.93 -1.05
C ASN A 12 -2.00 -10.03 -1.10
N LYS A 13 -2.71 -8.90 -0.96
CA LYS A 13 -4.19 -8.86 -0.90
C LYS A 13 -4.88 -9.49 -2.12
N ASP A 14 -4.22 -9.51 -3.27
CA ASP A 14 -4.74 -10.08 -4.53
C ASP A 14 -4.36 -11.56 -4.72
N LYS A 15 -3.38 -12.06 -3.95
CA LYS A 15 -2.81 -13.41 -4.08
C LYS A 15 -2.61 -14.04 -2.69
N PRO A 16 -3.68 -14.58 -2.06
CA PRO A 16 -3.61 -15.12 -0.71
C PRO A 16 -2.77 -16.40 -0.64
N ILE A 17 -2.24 -16.67 0.56
CA ILE A 17 -1.62 -17.95 0.92
C ILE A 17 -2.64 -18.70 1.77
N ASN A 18 -3.03 -19.89 1.34
CA ASN A 18 -4.11 -20.68 1.96
C ASN A 18 -3.60 -21.67 3.01
N ASP A 19 -2.33 -21.60 3.37
CA ASP A 19 -1.66 -22.44 4.36
C ASP A 19 -0.66 -21.60 5.18
N SER A 20 0.14 -22.26 6.03
CA SER A 20 1.14 -21.61 6.90
C SER A 20 2.56 -21.63 6.30
N SER A 21 2.71 -21.85 5.00
CA SER A 21 4.02 -22.00 4.35
C SER A 21 4.64 -20.67 3.88
N GLY A 22 3.93 -19.56 4.09
CA GLY A 22 4.33 -18.24 3.62
C GLY A 22 5.62 -17.72 4.25
N VAL A 23 6.47 -17.10 3.42
CA VAL A 23 7.75 -16.52 3.83
C VAL A 23 7.88 -15.10 3.30
N ILE A 24 8.32 -14.19 4.17
CA ILE A 24 8.74 -12.83 3.82
C ILE A 24 10.27 -12.79 3.84
N SER A 25 10.90 -12.32 2.76
CA SER A 25 12.35 -12.25 2.63
C SER A 25 12.80 -11.20 1.63
N VAL A 26 14.07 -10.79 1.70
CA VAL A 26 14.73 -10.04 0.62
C VAL A 26 15.25 -11.04 -0.41
N SER A 27 14.82 -10.93 -1.67
CA SER A 27 15.28 -11.78 -2.77
C SER A 27 16.64 -11.33 -3.31
N GLU A 28 17.29 -12.19 -4.11
CA GLU A 28 18.65 -11.97 -4.64
C GLU A 28 18.82 -10.64 -5.39
N ASP A 29 17.75 -10.17 -6.03
CA ASP A 29 17.64 -8.89 -6.74
C ASP A 29 17.36 -7.68 -5.82
N GLY A 30 17.44 -7.86 -4.51
CA GLY A 30 17.27 -6.79 -3.52
C GLY A 30 15.82 -6.41 -3.20
N ASN A 31 14.83 -7.02 -3.85
CA ASN A 31 13.42 -6.76 -3.58
C ASN A 31 12.94 -7.43 -2.29
N LEU A 32 11.99 -6.80 -1.59
CA LEU A 32 11.23 -7.47 -0.53
C LEU A 32 10.10 -8.27 -1.19
N VAL A 33 10.03 -9.57 -0.89
CA VAL A 33 9.08 -10.50 -1.51
C VAL A 33 8.30 -11.30 -0.49
N VAL A 34 7.08 -11.70 -0.89
CA VAL A 34 6.27 -12.72 -0.21
C VAL A 34 6.21 -13.95 -1.11
N THR A 35 6.59 -15.10 -0.57
CA THR A 35 6.56 -16.39 -1.28
C THR A 35 5.70 -17.43 -0.56
N ASP A 36 5.20 -18.41 -1.31
CA ASP A 36 4.52 -19.60 -0.75
C ASP A 36 5.49 -20.78 -0.55
N GLY A 37 4.97 -21.92 -0.06
CA GLY A 37 5.74 -23.14 0.18
C GLY A 37 6.35 -23.77 -1.06
N GLN A 38 5.90 -23.40 -2.26
CA GLN A 38 6.52 -23.79 -3.54
C GLN A 38 7.52 -22.74 -4.05
N ARG A 39 7.85 -21.74 -3.23
CA ARG A 39 8.73 -20.61 -3.56
C ARG A 39 8.22 -19.73 -4.70
N ARG A 40 6.92 -19.73 -4.97
CA ARG A 40 6.32 -18.83 -5.96
C ARG A 40 6.19 -17.44 -5.33
N VAL A 41 6.64 -16.41 -6.05
CA VAL A 41 6.51 -15.02 -5.62
C VAL A 41 5.06 -14.56 -5.82
N LEU A 42 4.37 -14.27 -4.72
CA LEU A 42 2.99 -13.78 -4.72
C LEU A 42 2.93 -12.25 -4.67
N TRP A 43 3.94 -11.61 -4.08
CA TRP A 43 4.07 -10.16 -4.03
C TRP A 43 5.54 -9.75 -4.00
N SER A 44 5.85 -8.59 -4.57
CA SER A 44 7.19 -7.98 -4.58
C SER A 44 7.07 -6.47 -4.59
N THR A 45 8.04 -5.77 -4.00
CA THR A 45 8.19 -4.31 -4.08
C THR A 45 8.39 -3.81 -5.51
N ASN A 46 8.85 -4.66 -6.43
CA ASN A 46 9.11 -4.35 -7.84
C ASN A 46 9.98 -3.09 -8.05
N VAL A 47 10.99 -2.88 -7.19
CA VAL A 47 11.93 -1.78 -7.37
C VAL A 47 12.91 -2.11 -8.50
N SER A 48 13.08 -1.18 -9.43
CA SER A 48 14.02 -1.30 -10.56
C SER A 48 15.42 -0.83 -10.15
N THR A 49 16.00 -1.43 -9.11
CA THR A 49 17.35 -1.08 -8.64
C THR A 49 18.39 -2.07 -9.14
N GLN A 50 19.65 -1.63 -9.25
CA GLN A 50 20.81 -2.52 -9.45
C GLN A 50 21.29 -3.14 -8.12
N ALA A 51 20.54 -2.92 -7.03
CA ALA A 51 20.90 -3.41 -5.71
C ALA A 51 20.79 -4.94 -5.66
N ARG A 52 21.75 -5.59 -5.01
CA ARG A 52 21.69 -7.03 -4.68
C ARG A 52 21.07 -7.21 -3.30
N ALA A 53 20.63 -8.43 -2.96
CA ALA A 53 20.08 -8.77 -1.64
C ALA A 53 20.89 -8.23 -0.44
N ASN A 54 22.22 -8.26 -0.54
CA ASN A 54 23.13 -7.81 0.52
C ASN A 54 23.28 -6.29 0.63
N SER A 55 22.58 -5.53 -0.22
CA SER A 55 22.60 -4.07 -0.24
C SER A 55 21.26 -3.44 0.12
N THR A 56 20.24 -4.22 0.49
CA THR A 56 18.95 -3.70 0.92
C THR A 56 18.51 -4.26 2.27
N VAL A 57 17.75 -3.46 3.02
CA VAL A 57 17.18 -3.82 4.32
C VAL A 57 15.71 -3.43 4.33
N ALA A 58 14.86 -4.33 4.83
CA ALA A 58 13.47 -4.04 5.13
C ALA A 58 13.34 -3.62 6.60
N GLU A 59 12.67 -2.50 6.85
CA GLU A 59 12.51 -1.92 8.19
C GLU A 59 11.07 -1.45 8.40
N LEU A 60 10.48 -1.79 9.54
CA LEU A 60 9.20 -1.23 9.98
C LEU A 60 9.48 -0.07 10.92
N LEU A 61 9.19 1.15 10.47
CA LEU A 61 9.37 2.37 11.26
C LEU A 61 8.30 2.51 12.35
N ASP A 62 8.58 3.30 13.38
CA ASP A 62 7.63 3.63 14.47
C ASP A 62 6.33 4.28 13.96
N SER A 63 6.36 4.89 12.78
CA SER A 63 5.18 5.43 12.11
C SER A 63 4.22 4.37 11.56
N GLY A 64 4.67 3.10 11.50
CA GLY A 64 3.99 2.00 10.81
C GLY A 64 4.33 1.89 9.32
N ASN A 65 5.20 2.77 8.80
CA ASN A 65 5.68 2.68 7.41
C ASN A 65 6.71 1.54 7.29
N LEU A 66 6.40 0.55 6.47
CA LEU A 66 7.33 -0.51 6.10
C LEU A 66 8.14 -0.01 4.90
N VAL A 67 9.45 0.10 5.07
CA VAL A 67 10.35 0.63 4.05
C VAL A 67 11.34 -0.43 3.60
N LEU A 68 11.71 -0.36 2.32
CA LEU A 68 12.91 -1.03 1.78
C LEU A 68 13.93 0.06 1.50
N LYS A 69 15.11 -0.04 2.07
CA LYS A 69 16.18 0.96 1.93
C LYS A 69 17.52 0.34 1.57
N GLU A 70 18.40 1.12 0.96
CA GLU A 70 19.79 0.72 0.74
C GLU A 70 20.55 0.65 2.06
N ALA A 71 21.26 -0.45 2.30
CA ALA A 71 21.98 -0.70 3.54
C ALA A 71 23.13 0.30 3.79
N ASN A 72 23.76 0.82 2.72
CA ASN A 72 24.94 1.67 2.82
C ASN A 72 24.63 3.16 2.89
N THR A 73 23.51 3.59 2.31
CA THR A 73 23.16 5.00 2.15
C THR A 73 21.89 5.39 2.92
N ASP A 74 21.16 4.40 3.45
CA ASP A 74 19.80 4.54 4.01
C ASP A 74 18.78 5.14 3.03
N ALA A 75 19.10 5.18 1.72
CA ALA A 75 18.20 5.71 0.71
C ALA A 75 16.95 4.82 0.58
N TYR A 76 15.76 5.42 0.69
CA TYR A 76 14.49 4.70 0.55
C TYR A 76 14.26 4.31 -0.91
N LEU A 77 14.09 3.01 -1.13
CA LEU A 77 13.79 2.41 -2.43
C LEU A 77 12.28 2.19 -2.61
N TRP A 78 11.59 1.84 -1.52
CA TRP A 78 10.15 1.58 -1.50
C TRP A 78 9.56 1.87 -0.12
N GLU A 79 8.29 2.28 -0.06
CA GLU A 79 7.58 2.63 1.17
C GLU A 79 6.12 2.16 1.10
N SER A 80 5.63 1.46 2.12
CA SER A 80 4.24 0.98 2.16
C SER A 80 3.23 2.11 2.15
N PHE A 81 3.59 3.27 2.70
CA PHE A 81 2.73 4.46 2.71
C PHE A 81 2.45 5.03 1.30
N LYS A 82 3.25 4.67 0.30
CA LYS A 82 2.97 5.01 -1.11
C LYS A 82 2.01 4.02 -1.80
N TYR A 83 1.75 2.89 -1.16
CA TYR A 83 0.91 1.79 -1.66
C TYR A 83 -0.10 1.36 -0.59
N PRO A 84 -1.04 2.24 -0.20
CA PRO A 84 -2.02 1.92 0.83
C PRO A 84 -2.97 0.78 0.44
N THR A 85 -3.69 0.27 1.44
CA THR A 85 -4.79 -0.67 1.24
C THR A 85 -6.14 0.03 1.40
N ASP A 86 -6.80 -0.12 2.54
CA ASP A 86 -8.11 0.47 2.85
C ASP A 86 -8.04 1.62 3.86
N SER A 87 -6.85 1.88 4.41
CA SER A 87 -6.65 2.74 5.57
C SER A 87 -5.65 3.85 5.29
N TRP A 88 -5.92 5.03 5.86
CA TRP A 88 -4.98 6.15 5.97
C TRP A 88 -4.38 6.17 7.37
N LEU A 89 -3.06 6.22 7.46
CA LEU A 89 -2.35 6.37 8.72
C LEU A 89 -1.81 7.80 8.86
N PRO A 90 -1.52 8.25 10.09
CA PRO A 90 -0.81 9.50 10.30
C PRO A 90 0.46 9.57 9.44
N ASN A 91 0.73 10.73 8.86
CA ASN A 91 1.87 11.01 7.96
C ASN A 91 1.78 10.39 6.55
N MET A 92 0.71 9.69 6.20
CA MET A 92 0.43 9.33 4.81
C MET A 92 -0.01 10.54 3.99
N LEU A 93 0.45 10.64 2.74
CA LEU A 93 0.12 11.75 1.86
C LEU A 93 -1.20 11.53 1.13
N VAL A 94 -2.17 12.43 1.37
CA VAL A 94 -3.46 12.45 0.68
C VAL A 94 -3.32 13.11 -0.68
N GLY A 95 -2.99 12.32 -1.70
CA GLY A 95 -2.81 12.79 -3.08
C GLY A 95 -1.35 12.95 -3.51
N THR A 96 -1.15 13.47 -4.73
CA THR A 96 0.16 13.51 -5.38
C THR A 96 0.91 14.81 -5.12
N ASN A 97 2.24 14.71 -5.14
CA ASN A 97 3.09 15.81 -5.57
C ASN A 97 3.33 15.65 -7.08
N ALA A 98 2.79 16.54 -7.90
CA ALA A 98 2.96 16.51 -9.36
C ALA A 98 4.44 16.51 -9.80
N ARG A 99 5.37 16.90 -8.92
CA ARG A 99 6.83 16.85 -9.17
C ARG A 99 7.44 15.45 -9.07
N SER A 100 6.78 14.50 -8.42
CA SER A 100 7.34 13.17 -8.11
C SER A 100 6.91 12.07 -9.08
N GLY A 101 6.13 12.40 -10.12
CA GLY A 101 5.60 11.41 -11.07
C GLY A 101 4.63 10.40 -10.44
N GLY A 102 4.21 10.60 -9.19
CA GLY A 102 3.30 9.71 -8.47
C GLY A 102 1.86 9.93 -8.92
N GLY A 103 1.15 8.85 -9.26
CA GLY A 103 -0.30 8.86 -9.48
C GLY A 103 -1.07 9.10 -8.18
N ASN A 104 -2.37 9.41 -8.27
CA ASN A 104 -3.22 9.67 -7.10
C ASN A 104 -3.13 8.51 -6.11
N VAL A 105 -2.63 8.79 -4.89
CA VAL A 105 -2.66 7.84 -3.78
C VAL A 105 -4.11 7.71 -3.32
N THR A 106 -4.70 6.55 -3.55
CA THR A 106 -6.08 6.22 -3.20
C THR A 106 -6.13 5.04 -2.26
N ILE A 107 -7.16 4.97 -1.43
CA ILE A 107 -7.47 3.75 -0.66
C ILE A 107 -8.64 3.04 -1.31
N THR A 108 -8.65 1.72 -1.21
CA THR A 108 -9.75 0.88 -1.68
C THR A 108 -10.21 -0.02 -0.55
N SER A 109 -11.51 0.00 -0.27
CA SER A 109 -12.14 -0.84 0.74
C SER A 109 -11.78 -2.31 0.54
N TRP A 110 -11.72 -3.08 1.61
CA TRP A 110 -11.77 -4.55 1.50
C TRP A 110 -13.09 -5.02 0.89
N ARG A 111 -13.08 -6.22 0.31
CA ARG A 111 -14.29 -6.85 -0.25
C ARG A 111 -15.32 -7.10 0.84
N ASN A 112 -14.88 -7.55 2.00
CA ASN A 112 -15.69 -7.71 3.21
C ASN A 112 -14.76 -7.78 4.45
N PRO A 113 -15.28 -7.80 5.69
CA PRO A 113 -14.45 -7.79 6.90
C PRO A 113 -13.46 -8.96 7.05
N SER A 114 -13.66 -10.06 6.32
CA SER A 114 -12.80 -11.25 6.34
C SER A 114 -11.95 -11.44 5.08
N ASP A 115 -12.13 -10.61 4.06
CA ASP A 115 -11.47 -10.74 2.76
C ASP A 115 -10.82 -9.40 2.37
N PRO A 116 -9.48 -9.29 2.51
CA PRO A 116 -8.74 -8.07 2.22
C PRO A 116 -8.58 -7.78 0.73
N SER A 117 -9.09 -8.64 -0.16
CA SER A 117 -9.07 -8.35 -1.59
C SER A 117 -9.81 -7.04 -1.91
N PRO A 118 -9.44 -6.34 -2.99
CA PRO A 118 -10.07 -5.07 -3.34
C PRO A 118 -11.59 -5.18 -3.48
N GLY A 119 -12.29 -4.34 -2.72
CA GLY A 119 -13.74 -4.16 -2.74
C GLY A 119 -14.18 -3.08 -3.73
N SER A 120 -15.42 -2.63 -3.55
CA SER A 120 -16.11 -1.79 -4.54
C SER A 120 -16.00 -0.28 -4.29
N TYR A 121 -15.42 0.15 -3.16
CA TYR A 121 -15.35 1.56 -2.81
C TYR A 121 -13.91 2.04 -2.81
N THR A 122 -13.66 3.20 -3.43
CA THR A 122 -12.36 3.86 -3.42
C THR A 122 -12.52 5.27 -2.89
N ALA A 123 -11.62 5.69 -2.01
CA ALA A 123 -11.50 7.09 -1.60
C ALA A 123 -10.28 7.73 -2.27
N ALA A 124 -10.49 8.88 -2.90
CA ALA A 124 -9.48 9.55 -3.71
C ALA A 124 -9.58 11.07 -3.58
N LEU A 125 -8.43 11.74 -3.48
CA LEU A 125 -8.37 13.20 -3.62
C LEU A 125 -8.38 13.56 -5.11
N ILE A 126 -9.32 14.41 -5.51
CA ILE A 126 -9.44 14.89 -6.87
C ILE A 126 -8.93 16.33 -6.93
N LEU A 127 -7.82 16.52 -7.64
CA LEU A 127 -7.14 17.81 -7.80
C LEU A 127 -7.76 18.61 -8.95
N ALA A 128 -8.94 19.21 -8.72
CA ALA A 128 -9.54 20.21 -9.60
C ALA A 128 -9.14 21.64 -9.16
N ALA A 129 -9.88 22.67 -9.58
CA ALA A 129 -9.67 24.05 -9.12
C ALA A 129 -9.73 24.17 -7.59
N TYR A 130 -10.55 23.34 -6.95
CA TYR A 130 -10.63 23.17 -5.51
C TYR A 130 -10.51 21.68 -5.18
N PRO A 131 -9.44 21.23 -4.50
CA PRO A 131 -9.28 19.83 -4.14
C PRO A 131 -10.39 19.34 -3.20
N GLU A 132 -10.99 18.20 -3.53
CA GLU A 132 -11.99 17.52 -2.70
C GLU A 132 -11.68 16.03 -2.59
N LEU A 133 -12.02 15.43 -1.45
CA LEU A 133 -11.99 13.99 -1.26
C LEU A 133 -13.32 13.39 -1.74
N PHE A 134 -13.26 12.35 -2.56
CA PHE A 134 -14.41 11.63 -3.07
C PHE A 134 -14.42 10.19 -2.55
N ILE A 135 -15.61 9.65 -2.32
CA ILE A 135 -15.85 8.20 -2.22
C ILE A 135 -16.62 7.77 -3.47
N ILE A 136 -16.04 6.83 -4.20
CA ILE A 136 -16.52 6.35 -5.49
C ILE A 136 -16.93 4.88 -5.35
N ASN A 137 -18.08 4.51 -5.92
CA ASN A 137 -18.48 3.11 -6.09
C ASN A 137 -18.07 2.61 -7.48
N ASN A 138 -17.01 1.80 -7.50
CA ASN A 138 -16.42 1.25 -8.70
C ASN A 138 -17.34 0.24 -9.42
N ASN A 139 -18.27 -0.40 -8.70
CA ASN A 139 -19.22 -1.36 -9.28
C ASN A 139 -20.45 -0.69 -9.91
N ASN A 140 -20.66 0.60 -9.69
CA ASN A 140 -21.79 1.35 -10.22
C ASN A 140 -21.29 2.48 -11.12
N ASN A 141 -20.64 2.13 -12.22
CA ASN A 141 -20.11 3.05 -13.24
C ASN A 141 -19.28 4.21 -12.65
N ASN A 142 -18.45 3.92 -11.64
CA ASN A 142 -17.66 4.91 -10.89
C ASN A 142 -18.51 6.08 -10.35
N SER A 143 -19.74 5.80 -9.90
CA SER A 143 -20.62 6.80 -9.31
C SER A 143 -20.05 7.36 -8.01
N THR A 144 -20.17 8.68 -7.85
CA THR A 144 -19.83 9.35 -6.59
C THR A 144 -20.89 9.05 -5.55
N VAL A 145 -20.46 8.52 -4.41
CA VAL A 145 -21.31 8.23 -3.24
C VAL A 145 -21.28 9.40 -2.27
N TRP A 146 -20.10 10.02 -2.11
CA TRP A 146 -19.87 11.11 -1.18
C TRP A 146 -18.71 11.98 -1.64
N ARG A 147 -18.73 13.26 -1.22
CA ARG A 147 -17.65 14.24 -1.43
C ARG A 147 -17.49 15.11 -0.18
N SER A 148 -16.26 15.49 0.13
CA SER A 148 -15.95 16.33 1.31
C SER A 148 -16.34 17.78 1.15
N GLY A 149 -16.42 18.28 -0.10
CA GLY A 149 -16.28 19.70 -0.35
C GLY A 149 -14.81 20.15 -0.30
N PRO A 150 -14.51 21.36 -0.78
CA PRO A 150 -13.18 21.95 -0.68
C PRO A 150 -12.73 22.18 0.76
N TRP A 151 -11.42 22.14 0.98
CA TRP A 151 -10.83 22.61 2.24
C TRP A 151 -11.08 24.10 2.45
N ASN A 152 -11.45 24.50 3.68
CA ASN A 152 -11.81 25.88 4.03
C ASN A 152 -10.84 26.58 5.00
N GLY A 153 -9.74 25.94 5.42
CA GLY A 153 -8.77 26.53 6.34
C GLY A 153 -8.87 25.98 7.75
#